data_AF-A0A5P6PA88-F1
#
_entry.id   AF-A0A5P6PA88-F1
#
_cell.length_a   1.000
_cell.length_b   1.000
_cell.length_c   1.000
_cell.angle_alpha   90.00
_cell.angle_beta   90.00
_cell.angle_gamma   90.00
#
_symmetry.space_group_name_H-M   'P 1'
#
loop_
_entity.id
_entity.type
_entity.pdbx_description
1 polymer ?
#
loop_
_entity_poly.entity_id
_entity_poly.type
_entity_poly.pdbx_seq_one_letter_code
_entity_poly.pdbx_strand_id
1 'polypeptide(L)'
;MDIAIQLALSGLFIGGVYALISVGLTLVFGVLRVVNFAHGEYLTIAMYMTYFMFQRVGVDPFVASIAVVPLMFGLGLLTERLLIRPTLEAPMWCRCS
;
A
#
# COMPACT_ATOMS: atom_id res chain seq x y z
N MET A 1 12.94 -29.68 23.57
CA MET A 1 13.88 -29.06 22.61
C MET A 1 13.15 -28.58 21.35
N ASP A 2 11.84 -28.82 21.27
CA ASP A 2 11.00 -28.66 20.10
C ASP A 2 10.49 -27.22 19.95
N ILE A 3 10.20 -26.54 21.07
CA ILE A 3 9.74 -25.14 21.05
C ILE A 3 10.79 -24.17 20.49
N ALA A 4 12.08 -24.45 20.71
CA ALA A 4 13.17 -23.60 20.24
C ALA A 4 13.30 -23.68 18.71
N ILE A 5 13.19 -24.88 18.16
CA ILE A 5 13.21 -25.13 16.72
C ILE A 5 11.95 -24.55 16.06
N GLN A 6 10.78 -24.74 16.68
CA GLN A 6 9.52 -24.17 16.18
C GLN A 6 9.55 -22.63 16.14
N LEU A 7 10.10 -21.99 17.18
CA LEU A 7 10.20 -20.54 17.23
C LEU A 7 11.23 -20.01 16.22
N ALA A 8 12.36 -20.69 16.06
CA ALA A 8 13.36 -20.34 15.05
C ALA A 8 12.79 -20.44 13.63
N LEU A 9 12.07 -21.52 13.31
CA LEU A 9 11.41 -21.68 12.02
C LEU A 9 10.32 -20.62 11.80
N SER A 10 9.47 -20.38 12.79
CA SER A 10 8.40 -19.37 12.70
C SER A 10 8.98 -17.97 12.50
N GLY A 11 10.05 -17.63 13.22
CA GLY A 11 10.78 -16.37 13.07
C GLY A 11 11.42 -16.24 11.67
N LEU A 12 11.96 -17.33 11.13
CA LEU A 12 12.53 -17.36 9.78
C LEU A 12 11.45 -17.14 8.70
N PHE A 13 10.28 -17.78 8.84
CA PHE A 13 9.17 -17.59 7.89
C PHE A 13 8.65 -16.16 7.90
N ILE A 14 8.36 -15.62 9.07
CA ILE A 14 7.88 -14.24 9.23
C ILE A 14 8.94 -13.24 8.76
N GLY A 15 10.20 -13.45 9.15
CA GLY A 15 11.33 -12.64 8.71
C GLY A 15 11.53 -12.68 7.20
N GLY A 16 11.36 -13.85 6.57
CA GLY A 16 11.41 -14.02 5.11
C GLY A 16 10.32 -13.23 4.39
N VAL A 17 9.09 -13.26 4.90
CA VAL A 17 7.98 -12.46 4.36
C VAL A 17 8.31 -10.96 4.43
N TYR A 18 8.80 -10.46 5.58
CA TYR A 18 9.18 -9.05 5.71
C TYR A 18 10.40 -8.68 4.84
N ALA A 19 11.37 -9.57 4.68
CA ALA A 19 12.51 -9.37 3.79
C ALA A 19 12.06 -9.22 2.33
N LEU A 20 11.14 -10.08 1.86
CA LEU A 20 10.57 -10.00 0.51
C LEU A 20 9.80 -8.68 0.29
N ILE A 21 8.99 -8.26 1.27
CA ILE A 21 8.28 -6.97 1.21
C ILE A 21 9.27 -5.81 1.10
N SER A 22 10.31 -5.80 1.93
CA SER A 22 11.35 -4.76 1.93
C SER A 22 12.11 -4.70 0.60
N VAL A 23 12.49 -5.85 0.04
CA VAL A 23 13.16 -5.94 -1.26
C VAL A 23 12.24 -5.42 -2.36
N GLY A 24 10.96 -5.80 -2.37
CA GLY A 24 9.99 -5.29 -3.34
C GLY A 24 9.86 -3.76 -3.31
N LEU A 25 9.76 -3.19 -2.12
CA LEU A 25 9.68 -1.74 -1.92
C LEU A 25 10.98 -1.03 -2.36
N THR A 26 12.13 -1.63 -2.06
CA THR A 26 13.45 -1.12 -2.47
C THR A 26 13.60 -1.12 -3.99
N LEU A 27 13.12 -2.16 -4.68
CA LEU A 27 13.15 -2.23 -6.14
C LEU A 27 12.26 -1.16 -6.78
N VAL A 28 11.05 -0.95 -6.23
CA VAL A 28 10.14 0.11 -6.69
C VAL A 28 10.82 1.48 -6.58
N PHE A 29 11.40 1.80 -5.42
CA PHE A 29 12.05 3.10 -5.20
C PHE A 29 13.39 3.26 -5.92
N GLY A 30 14.17 2.18 -6.04
CA GLY A 30 15.46 2.17 -6.71
C GLY A 30 15.36 2.47 -8.21
N VAL A 31 14.26 2.04 -8.85
CA VAL A 31 14.03 2.29 -10.28
C VAL A 31 13.25 3.59 -10.51
N LEU A 32 12.22 3.90 -9.71
CA LEU A 32 11.32 5.02 -10.01
C LEU A 32 11.77 6.40 -9.48
N ARG A 33 12.84 6.51 -8.66
CA ARG A 33 13.38 7.78 -8.10
C ARG A 33 12.38 8.73 -7.40
N VAL A 34 11.09 8.39 -7.35
CA VAL A 34 10.00 9.18 -6.77
C VAL A 34 9.34 8.37 -5.67
N VAL A 35 9.30 8.93 -4.46
CA VAL A 35 8.59 8.33 -3.32
C VAL A 35 7.10 8.58 -3.51
N ASN A 36 6.33 7.52 -3.72
CA ASN A 36 4.86 7.60 -3.75
C ASN A 36 4.34 7.75 -2.31
N PHE A 37 4.33 8.99 -1.80
CA PHE A 37 3.79 9.33 -0.48
C PHE A 37 2.32 8.94 -0.32
N ALA A 38 1.56 8.94 -1.42
CA ALA A 38 0.15 8.60 -1.40
C ALA A 38 -0.07 7.12 -1.02
N HIS A 39 0.89 6.22 -1.30
CA HIS A 39 0.78 4.80 -0.94
C HIS A 39 0.56 4.60 0.57
N GLY A 40 1.24 5.39 1.41
CA GLY A 40 1.07 5.35 2.86
C GLY A 40 -0.32 5.83 3.31
N GLU A 41 -0.79 6.94 2.75
CA GLU A 41 -2.12 7.49 3.06
C GLU A 41 -3.25 6.54 2.61
N TYR A 42 -3.14 5.93 1.43
CA TYR A 42 -4.13 4.94 0.97
C TYR A 42 -4.22 3.73 1.90
N LEU A 43 -3.09 3.25 2.42
CA LEU A 43 -3.06 2.17 3.41
C LEU A 43 -3.81 2.56 4.70
N THR A 44 -3.58 3.78 5.20
CA THR A 44 -4.27 4.27 6.39
C THR A 44 -5.78 4.41 6.17
N ILE A 45 -6.20 4.98 5.04
CA ILE A 45 -7.63 5.16 4.70
C ILE A 45 -8.31 3.79 4.54
N ALA A 46 -7.67 2.83 3.88
CA ALA A 46 -8.18 1.47 3.71
C ALA A 46 -8.39 0.76 5.06
N MET A 47 -7.44 0.89 5.98
CA MET A 47 -7.55 0.33 7.33
C MET A 47 -8.72 0.96 8.10
N TYR A 48 -8.85 2.29 8.08
CA TYR A 48 -9.96 2.96 8.74
C TYR A 48 -11.33 2.59 8.15
N MET A 49 -11.45 2.47 6.83
CA MET A 49 -12.70 2.01 6.22
C MET A 49 -13.09 0.60 6.66
N THR A 50 -12.13 -0.32 6.67
CA THR A 50 -12.35 -1.70 7.11
C THR A 50 -12.78 -1.73 8.58
N TYR A 51 -12.11 -0.95 9.43
CA TYR A 51 -12.48 -0.79 10.83
C TYR A 51 -13.89 -0.21 11.01
N PHE A 52 -14.27 0.78 10.21
CA PHE A 52 -15.59 1.39 10.28
C PHE A 52 -16.70 0.44 9.82
N MET A 53 -16.44 -0.35 8.78
CA MET A 53 -17.35 -1.42 8.33
C MET A 53 -17.53 -2.49 9.42
N PHE A 54 -16.45 -2.89 10.08
CA PHE A 54 -16.51 -3.82 11.21
C PHE A 54 -17.34 -3.26 12.36
N GLN A 55 -17.09 -2.00 12.77
CA GLN A 55 -17.80 -1.33 13.87
C GLN A 55 -19.29 -1.09 13.58
N ARG A 56 -19.66 -0.69 12.36
CA ARG A 56 -21.04 -0.28 12.03
C ARG A 56 -21.91 -1.40 11.49
N VAL A 57 -21.32 -2.34 10.75
CA VAL A 57 -22.06 -3.40 10.04
C VAL A 57 -21.83 -4.77 10.70
N GLY A 58 -20.85 -4.89 11.60
CA GLY A 58 -20.52 -6.16 12.28
C GLY A 58 -19.94 -7.21 11.34
N VAL A 59 -19.51 -6.81 10.14
CA VAL A 59 -18.99 -7.71 9.11
C VAL A 59 -17.55 -8.06 9.43
N ASP A 60 -17.19 -9.33 9.34
CA ASP A 60 -15.81 -9.79 9.57
C ASP A 60 -14.80 -8.97 8.75
N PRO A 61 -13.65 -8.58 9.33
CA PRO A 61 -12.64 -7.77 8.64
C PRO A 61 -12.16 -8.39 7.31
N PHE A 62 -12.18 -9.72 7.21
CA PHE A 62 -11.84 -10.45 6.00
C PHE A 62 -12.88 -10.30 4.88
N VAL A 63 -14.16 -10.19 5.22
CA VAL A 63 -15.23 -9.97 4.24
C VAL A 63 -15.30 -8.49 3.87
N ALA A 64 -15.11 -7.61 4.85
CA ALA A 64 -15.03 -6.16 4.62
C ALA A 64 -13.86 -5.80 3.69
N SER A 65 -12.71 -6.46 3.80
CA SER A 65 -11.55 -6.19 2.93
C SER A 65 -11.82 -6.51 1.46
N ILE A 66 -12.66 -7.52 1.15
CA ILE A 66 -13.07 -7.84 -0.23
C ILE A 66 -13.80 -6.66 -0.88
N ALA A 67 -14.58 -5.88 -0.11
CA ALA A 67 -15.26 -4.69 -0.61
C ALA A 67 -14.36 -3.45 -0.62
N VAL A 68 -13.48 -3.29 0.38
CA VAL A 68 -12.60 -2.13 0.51
C VAL A 68 -11.49 -2.11 -0.54
N VAL A 69 -10.95 -3.27 -0.93
CA VAL A 69 -9.91 -3.40 -1.97
C VAL A 69 -10.33 -2.79 -3.31
N PRO A 70 -11.45 -3.19 -3.94
CA PRO A 70 -11.88 -2.60 -5.21
C PRO A 70 -12.25 -1.12 -5.08
N LEU A 71 -12.78 -0.69 -3.93
CA LEU A 71 -13.08 0.72 -3.67
C LEU A 71 -11.80 1.57 -3.62
N MET A 72 -10.77 1.11 -2.90
CA MET A 72 -9.47 1.77 -2.85
C MET A 72 -8.72 1.74 -4.18
N PHE A 73 -8.86 0.66 -4.94
CA PHE A 73 -8.34 0.59 -6.29
C PHE A 73 -8.98 1.66 -7.19
N GLY A 74 -10.30 1.84 -7.10
CA GLY A 74 -11.02 2.91 -7.80
C GLY A 74 -10.53 4.31 -7.42
N LEU A 75 -10.33 4.57 -6.12
CA LEU A 75 -9.77 5.83 -5.64
C LEU A 75 -8.34 6.06 -6.12
N GLY A 76 -7.50 5.02 -6.14
CA GLY A 76 -6.16 5.08 -6.70
C GLY A 76 -6.14 5.47 -8.18
N LEU A 77 -7.03 4.89 -8.98
CA LEU A 77 -7.21 5.26 -10.39
C LEU A 77 -7.69 6.71 -10.57
N LEU A 78 -8.60 7.16 -9.70
CA LEU A 78 -9.12 8.52 -9.72
C LEU A 78 -7.99 9.53 -9.48
N THR A 79 -7.15 9.27 -8.48
CA THR A 79 -6.00 10.10 -8.13
C THR A 79 -4.92 10.07 -9.21
N GLU A 80 -4.65 8.91 -9.80
CA GLU A 80 -3.73 8.83 -10.94
C GLU A 80 -4.20 9.75 -12.08
N ARG A 81 -5.50 9.71 -12.41
CA ARG A 81 -6.05 10.53 -13.47
C ARG A 81 -6.11 12.02 -13.14
N LEU A 82 -6.46 12.38 -11.91
CA LEU A 82 -6.69 13.78 -11.52
C LEU A 82 -5.44 14.53 -11.09
N LEU A 83 -4.45 13.85 -10.50
CA LEU A 83 -3.27 14.50 -9.93
C LEU A 83 -2.01 14.14 -10.72
N ILE A 84 -1.81 12.87 -11.04
CA ILE A 84 -0.54 12.40 -11.62
C ILE A 84 -0.46 12.75 -13.11
N ARG A 85 -1.48 12.41 -13.91
CA ARG A 85 -1.50 12.72 -15.35
C ARG A 85 -1.33 14.21 -15.68
N PRO A 86 -2.10 15.14 -15.09
CA PRO A 86 -1.96 16.56 -15.41
C PRO A 86 -0.63 17.16 -14.93
N THR A 87 -0.03 16.64 -13.86
CA THR A 87 1.27 17.14 -13.37
C THR A 87 2.43 16.64 -14.25
N LEU A 88 2.33 15.44 -14.84
CA LEU A 88 3.30 14.91 -15.81
C LEU A 88 3.15 15.57 -17.18
N GLU A 89 1.95 15.96 -17.57
CA GLU A 89 1.67 16.65 -18.83
C GLU A 89 2.00 18.15 -18.80
N ALA A 90 2.27 18.74 -17.63
CA ALA A 90 2.73 20.12 -17.54
C ALA A 90 4.15 20.23 -18.13
N PRO A 91 4.34 20.90 -19.30
CA PRO A 91 5.65 21.02 -19.89
C PRO A 91 6.54 21.89 -18.99
N MET A 92 7.68 21.35 -18.54
CA MET A 92 8.72 22.05 -17.79
C MET A 92 9.50 23.08 -18.64
N TRP A 93 8.84 23.81 -19.56
CA TRP A 93 9.54 24.62 -20.58
C TRP A 93 9.16 26.10 -20.66
N CYS A 94 8.83 26.78 -19.56
CA CYS A 94 8.83 28.25 -19.63
C CYS A 94 9.31 28.91 -18.33
N ARG A 95 10.60 28.72 -18.04
CA ARG A 95 11.35 29.68 -17.22
C ARG A 95 12.72 29.90 -17.85
N CYS A 96 12.69 30.58 -19.00
CA CYS A 96 13.82 31.34 -19.50
C CYS A 96 13.49 32.82 -19.21
N SER A 97 13.96 33.31 -18.06
CA SER A 97 14.23 34.72 -17.77
C SER A 97 15.36 34.77 -16.78
#